data_AF-A0A8B5X2A3-F1
#
_entry.id   AF-A0A8B5X2A3-F1
#
_cell.length_a   1.000
_cell.length_b   1.000
_cell.length_c   1.000
_cell.angle_alpha   90.00
_cell.angle_beta   90.00
_cell.angle_gamma   90.00
#
_symmetry.space_group_name_H-M   'P 1'
#
loop_
_entity.id
_entity.type
_entity.pdbx_description
1 polymer ?
#
loop_
_entity_poly.entity_id
_entity_poly.type
_entity_poly.pdbx_seq_one_letter_code
_entity_poly.pdbx_strand_id
1 'polypeptide(L)'
;MKLQQSESAGPHLPSAGLAACFLGLVLSPFAYIGIGALGGFAPAFSFLMLPPLLASVGYLLYRFLSRPTRDSPGYLLVLIEIVSWISITAFLVMVSNFTLLTQFERIGLFSTLFLVATLVSLPTVLMRRTALEERLRRLPDAVTLLLLLAVLLAAVATMTLYLLRAPAFL
;
A
#
# COMPACT_ATOMS: atom_id res chain seq x y z
N MET A 1 -0.93 0.83 45.73
CA MET A 1 -0.65 1.89 44.74
C MET A 1 -0.72 1.25 43.34
N LYS A 2 -1.96 1.04 42.84
CA LYS A 2 -2.28 0.45 41.53
C LYS A 2 -3.22 1.45 40.85
N LEU A 3 -2.65 2.50 40.26
CA LEU A 3 -3.40 3.54 39.57
C LEU A 3 -2.52 4.07 38.43
N GLN A 4 -2.35 3.31 37.33
CA GLN A 4 -1.87 3.81 36.03
C GLN A 4 -1.82 2.76 34.90
N GLN A 5 -2.83 1.91 34.74
CA GLN A 5 -2.96 1.04 33.54
C GLN A 5 -4.37 1.11 32.93
N SER A 6 -4.98 2.29 33.02
CA SER A 6 -6.26 2.63 32.37
C SER A 6 -6.05 3.78 31.37
N GLU A 7 -4.96 3.78 30.62
CA GLU A 7 -4.75 4.72 29.52
C GLU A 7 -4.74 3.96 28.19
N SER A 8 -5.81 4.21 27.44
CA SER A 8 -6.08 3.84 26.04
C SER A 8 -6.11 2.36 25.66
N ALA A 9 -7.17 1.66 26.08
CA ALA A 9 -7.82 0.64 25.25
C ALA A 9 -8.62 1.30 24.10
N GLY A 10 -8.03 2.31 23.46
CA GLY A 10 -8.55 2.87 22.21
C GLY A 10 -8.12 1.98 21.05
N PRO A 11 -8.88 1.93 19.93
CA PRO A 11 -8.36 1.32 18.71
C PRO A 11 -7.00 1.96 18.42
N HIS A 12 -5.95 1.15 18.26
CA HIS A 12 -4.60 1.62 17.91
C HIS A 12 -4.62 2.11 16.45
N LEU A 13 -5.16 3.31 16.28
CA LEU A 13 -5.34 4.04 15.04
C LEU A 13 -4.04 4.17 14.22
N PRO A 14 -2.84 4.44 14.80
CA PRO A 14 -1.64 4.62 13.99
C PRO A 14 -1.16 3.31 13.33
N SER A 15 -1.18 2.18 14.05
CA SER A 15 -0.79 0.88 13.48
C SER A 15 -1.78 0.41 12.42
N ALA A 16 -3.08 0.64 12.66
CA ALA A 16 -4.12 0.30 11.68
C ALA A 16 -4.01 1.17 10.42
N GLY A 17 -3.75 2.47 10.57
CA GLY A 17 -3.54 3.40 9.45
C GLY A 17 -2.32 3.03 8.61
N LEU A 18 -1.21 2.65 9.25
CA LEU A 18 0.01 2.26 8.53
C LEU A 18 -0.14 0.90 7.85
N ALA A 19 -0.85 -0.05 8.46
CA ALA A 19 -1.24 -1.31 7.81
C ALA A 19 -2.15 -1.08 6.58
N ALA A 20 -3.09 -0.13 6.67
CA ALA A 20 -3.91 0.28 5.54
C ALA A 20 -3.05 0.91 4.42
N CYS A 21 -2.03 1.71 4.75
CA CYS A 21 -1.10 2.24 3.75
C CYS A 21 -0.37 1.12 2.99
N PHE A 22 0.15 0.12 3.70
CA PHE A 22 0.78 -1.03 3.04
C PHE A 22 -0.18 -1.81 2.14
N LEU A 23 -1.41 -2.04 2.60
CA LEU A 23 -2.43 -2.69 1.78
C LEU A 23 -2.83 -1.83 0.57
N GLY A 24 -2.96 -0.52 0.74
CA GLY A 24 -3.19 0.42 -0.35
C GLY A 24 -2.08 0.34 -1.40
N LEU A 25 -0.82 0.21 -0.96
CA LEU A 25 0.32 0.04 -1.87
C LEU A 25 0.26 -1.30 -2.62
N VAL A 26 -0.08 -2.39 -1.93
CA VAL A 26 -0.27 -3.72 -2.54
C VAL A 26 -1.44 -3.73 -3.54
N LEU A 27 -2.48 -2.95 -3.29
CA LEU A 27 -3.66 -2.84 -4.17
C LEU A 27 -3.48 -1.84 -5.32
N SER A 28 -2.50 -0.95 -5.25
CA SER A 28 -2.26 0.07 -6.27
C SER A 28 -2.11 -0.49 -7.70
N PRO A 29 -1.48 -1.66 -7.97
CA PRO A 29 -1.44 -2.24 -9.31
C PRO A 29 -2.83 -2.54 -9.88
N PHE A 30 -3.79 -2.96 -9.05
CA PHE A 30 -5.17 -3.20 -9.52
C PHE A 30 -5.86 -1.91 -9.93
N ALA A 31 -5.60 -0.82 -9.22
CA ALA A 31 -6.13 0.48 -9.60
C ALA A 31 -5.62 0.92 -10.99
N TYR A 32 -4.32 0.70 -11.26
CA TYR A 32 -3.72 0.93 -12.59
C TYR A 32 -4.33 0.03 -13.68
N ILE A 33 -4.57 -1.24 -13.37
CA ILE A 33 -5.22 -2.17 -14.29
C ILE A 33 -6.66 -1.71 -14.58
N GLY A 34 -7.40 -1.29 -13.55
CA GLY A 34 -8.79 -0.86 -13.65
C GLY A 34 -8.98 0.41 -14.48
N ILE A 35 -8.03 1.35 -14.46
CA ILE A 35 -8.04 2.54 -15.33
C ILE A 35 -7.55 2.25 -16.76
N GLY A 36 -7.23 0.99 -17.08
CA GLY A 36 -6.84 0.58 -18.43
C GLY A 36 -5.37 0.83 -18.76
N ALA A 37 -4.48 0.99 -17.78
CA ALA A 37 -3.06 1.24 -18.06
C ALA A 37 -2.38 0.11 -18.84
N LEU A 38 -2.91 -1.12 -18.75
CA LEU A 38 -2.47 -2.26 -19.56
C LEU A 38 -2.82 -2.14 -21.05
N GLY A 39 -3.79 -1.31 -21.42
CA GLY A 39 -4.16 -1.07 -22.82
C GLY A 39 -3.05 -0.38 -23.63
N GLY A 40 -2.10 0.28 -22.94
CA GLY A 40 -0.92 0.87 -23.57
C GLY A 40 0.22 -0.13 -23.86
N PHE A 41 0.09 -1.40 -23.45
CA PHE A 41 1.11 -2.43 -23.61
C PHE A 41 0.72 -3.48 -24.65
N ALA A 42 1.72 -4.13 -25.25
CA ALA A 42 1.50 -5.28 -26.11
C ALA A 42 0.82 -6.42 -25.32
N PRO A 43 -0.13 -7.17 -25.91
CA PRO A 43 -0.82 -8.25 -25.20
C PRO A 43 0.11 -9.28 -24.56
N ALA A 44 1.23 -9.60 -25.23
CA ALA A 44 2.25 -10.52 -24.73
C ALA A 44 2.89 -10.05 -23.40
N PHE A 45 3.09 -8.74 -23.24
CA PHE A 45 3.60 -8.17 -21.98
C PHE A 45 2.61 -8.40 -20.84
N SER A 46 1.33 -8.13 -21.07
CA SER A 46 0.28 -8.36 -20.08
C SER A 46 0.18 -9.83 -19.69
N PHE A 47 0.23 -10.76 -20.65
CA PHE A 47 0.22 -12.20 -20.38
C PHE A 47 1.43 -12.68 -19.57
N LEU A 48 2.60 -12.07 -19.78
CA LEU A 48 3.82 -12.45 -19.06
C LEU A 48 3.87 -11.84 -17.65
N MET A 49 3.42 -10.59 -17.49
CA MET A 49 3.57 -9.82 -16.26
C MET A 49 2.39 -9.96 -15.30
N LEU A 50 1.17 -10.22 -15.78
CA LEU A 50 0.00 -10.38 -14.91
C LEU A 50 0.09 -11.58 -13.97
N PRO A 51 0.45 -12.80 -14.41
CA PRO A 51 0.50 -13.95 -13.52
C PRO A 51 1.43 -13.76 -12.30
N PRO A 52 2.71 -13.33 -12.46
CA PRO A 52 3.58 -13.12 -11.31
C PRO A 52 3.11 -11.94 -10.44
N LEU A 53 2.52 -10.90 -11.01
CA LEU A 53 1.95 -9.79 -10.26
C LEU A 53 0.77 -10.25 -9.40
N LEU A 54 -0.20 -10.95 -9.99
CA LEU A 54 -1.37 -11.46 -9.28
C LEU A 54 -0.98 -12.45 -8.18
N ALA A 55 -0.01 -13.33 -8.45
CA ALA A 55 0.53 -14.23 -7.44
C ALA A 55 1.19 -13.47 -6.29
N SER A 56 1.99 -12.43 -6.58
CA SER A 56 2.67 -11.59 -5.58
C SER A 56 1.67 -10.83 -4.71
N VAL A 57 0.67 -10.19 -5.34
CA VAL A 57 -0.37 -9.46 -4.63
C VAL A 57 -1.23 -10.41 -3.80
N GLY A 58 -1.67 -11.53 -4.37
CA GLY A 58 -2.45 -12.55 -3.65
C GLY A 58 -1.70 -13.11 -2.45
N TYR A 59 -0.39 -13.38 -2.60
CA TYR A 59 0.47 -13.83 -1.51
C TYR A 59 0.59 -12.79 -0.39
N LEU A 60 0.88 -11.52 -0.72
CA LEU A 60 1.01 -10.46 0.28
C LEU A 60 -0.33 -10.17 0.97
N LEU A 61 -1.44 -10.14 0.24
CA LEU A 61 -2.77 -9.99 0.82
C LEU A 61 -3.09 -11.15 1.75
N TYR A 62 -2.87 -12.40 1.32
CA TYR A 62 -3.07 -13.57 2.18
C TYR A 62 -2.23 -13.46 3.46
N ARG A 63 -0.94 -13.12 3.34
CA ARG A 63 -0.04 -13.02 4.49
C ARG A 63 -0.36 -11.86 5.43
N PHE A 64 -0.78 -10.72 4.91
CA PHE A 64 -1.10 -9.54 5.71
C PHE A 64 -2.48 -9.65 6.36
N LEU A 65 -3.49 -10.17 5.66
CA LEU A 65 -4.86 -10.34 6.16
C LEU A 65 -5.06 -11.62 6.98
N SER A 66 -4.13 -12.57 6.96
CA SER A 66 -4.17 -13.75 7.80
C SER A 66 -4.13 -13.40 9.29
N ARG A 67 -4.59 -14.32 10.14
CA ARG A 67 -4.54 -14.16 11.60
C ARG A 67 -3.08 -14.12 12.08
N PRO A 68 -2.76 -13.35 13.13
CA PRO A 68 -1.41 -13.29 13.68
C PRO A 68 -1.00 -14.66 14.21
N THR A 69 -0.02 -15.28 13.55
CA THR A 69 0.70 -16.44 14.05
C THR A 69 1.77 -15.98 15.03
N ARG A 70 1.92 -16.69 16.15
CA ARG A 70 2.99 -16.42 17.14
C ARG A 70 4.37 -16.80 16.61
N ASP A 71 4.44 -17.69 15.63
CA ASP A 71 5.69 -18.20 15.10
C ASP A 71 6.39 -17.18 14.21
N SER A 72 7.72 -17.13 14.34
CA SER A 72 8.57 -16.33 13.48
C SER A 72 8.46 -16.87 12.05
N PRO A 73 8.25 -16.01 11.03
CA PRO A 73 8.21 -16.48 9.66
C PRO A 73 9.56 -17.10 9.31
N GLY A 74 9.55 -18.31 8.74
CA GLY A 74 10.76 -18.93 8.21
C GLY A 74 11.42 -18.06 7.14
N TYR A 75 12.74 -18.18 6.99
CA TYR A 75 13.55 -17.41 6.04
C TYR A 75 12.96 -17.40 4.61
N LEU A 76 12.49 -18.55 4.14
CA LEU A 76 11.88 -18.69 2.81
C LEU A 76 10.63 -17.81 2.64
N LEU A 77 9.80 -17.69 3.68
CA LEU A 77 8.63 -16.82 3.63
C LEU A 77 9.07 -15.36 3.50
N VAL A 78 10.05 -14.92 4.29
CA VAL A 78 10.59 -13.55 4.18
C VAL A 78 11.14 -13.28 2.78
N LEU A 79 11.86 -14.25 2.19
CA LEU A 79 12.36 -14.12 0.82
C LEU A 79 11.22 -13.96 -0.20
N ILE A 80 10.15 -14.76 -0.11
CA ILE A 80 8.99 -14.65 -1.01
C ILE A 80 8.29 -13.30 -0.82
N GLU A 81 8.20 -12.78 0.39
CA GLU A 81 7.66 -11.44 0.66
C GLU A 81 8.50 -10.35 -0.02
N ILE A 82 9.83 -10.41 0.08
CA ILE A 82 10.72 -9.47 -0.60
C ILE A 82 10.56 -9.57 -2.13
N VAL A 83 10.56 -10.78 -2.69
CA VAL A 83 10.38 -10.99 -4.14
C VAL A 83 9.02 -10.47 -4.61
N SER A 84 7.96 -10.67 -3.81
CA SER A 84 6.62 -10.15 -4.11
C SER A 84 6.60 -8.62 -4.14
N TRP A 85 7.28 -7.98 -3.19
CA TRP A 85 7.43 -6.52 -3.19
C TRP A 85 8.21 -6.02 -4.41
N ILE A 86 9.32 -6.67 -4.75
CA ILE A 86 10.11 -6.32 -5.95
C ILE A 86 9.25 -6.41 -7.21
N SER A 87 8.44 -7.46 -7.34
CA SER A 87 7.52 -7.66 -8.46
C SER A 87 6.49 -6.52 -8.57
N ILE A 88 5.84 -6.15 -7.46
CA ILE A 88 4.87 -5.04 -7.41
C ILE A 88 5.54 -3.72 -7.78
N THR A 89 6.69 -3.42 -7.19
CA THR A 89 7.42 -2.17 -7.46
C THR A 89 7.88 -2.11 -8.91
N ALA A 90 8.42 -3.20 -9.47
CA ALA A 90 8.83 -3.27 -10.87
C ALA A 90 7.66 -3.01 -11.82
N PHE A 91 6.50 -3.59 -11.55
CA PHE A 91 5.28 -3.34 -12.32
C PHE A 91 4.84 -1.87 -12.25
N LEU A 92 4.79 -1.29 -11.04
CA LEU A 92 4.39 0.11 -10.85
C LEU A 92 5.35 1.08 -11.58
N VAL A 93 6.65 0.82 -11.53
CA VAL A 93 7.66 1.61 -12.24
C VAL A 93 7.46 1.50 -13.75
N MET A 94 7.26 0.29 -14.29
CA MET A 94 7.02 0.08 -15.71
C MET A 94 5.75 0.78 -16.18
N VAL A 95 4.62 0.52 -15.51
CA VAL A 95 3.33 1.12 -15.89
C VAL A 95 3.35 2.64 -15.78
N SER A 96 4.00 3.19 -14.75
CA SER A 96 4.16 4.63 -14.63
C SER A 96 4.98 5.21 -15.79
N ASN A 97 6.02 4.51 -16.26
CA ASN A 97 6.93 5.04 -17.29
C ASN A 97 6.35 5.08 -18.70
N PHE A 98 5.29 4.31 -18.96
CA PHE A 98 4.64 4.26 -20.26
C PHE A 98 3.53 5.31 -20.45
N THR A 99 3.10 5.96 -19.37
CA THR A 99 2.15 7.07 -19.50
C THR A 99 2.89 8.28 -20.09
N LEU A 100 2.36 8.87 -21.17
CA LEU A 100 2.83 10.15 -21.78
C LEU A 100 2.76 11.35 -20.81
N LEU A 101 2.38 11.08 -19.57
CA LEU A 101 2.31 12.02 -18.47
C LEU A 101 3.70 12.51 -18.10
N THR A 102 3.79 13.80 -17.78
CA THR A 102 4.98 14.38 -17.17
C THR A 102 5.30 13.64 -15.86
N GLN A 103 6.59 13.63 -15.46
CA GLN A 103 7.02 13.01 -14.18
C GLN A 103 6.15 13.46 -12.99
N PHE A 104 5.65 14.69 -13.04
CA PHE A 104 4.79 15.27 -12.02
C PHE A 104 3.38 14.66 -11.99
N GLU A 105 2.72 14.54 -13.13
CA GLU A 105 1.39 13.94 -13.26
C GLU A 105 1.40 12.45 -12.89
N ARG A 106 2.49 11.75 -13.20
CA ARG A 106 2.69 10.35 -12.81
C ARG A 106 2.65 10.16 -11.29
N ILE A 107 3.37 11.01 -10.55
CA ILE A 107 3.42 10.98 -9.09
C ILE A 107 2.05 11.37 -8.51
N GLY A 108 1.39 12.37 -9.08
CA GLY A 108 0.04 12.79 -8.70
C GLY A 108 -1.01 11.68 -8.88
N LEU A 109 -1.00 11.03 -10.04
CA LEU A 109 -1.89 9.90 -10.35
C LEU A 109 -1.59 8.71 -9.43
N PHE A 110 -0.32 8.36 -9.23
CA PHE A 110 0.06 7.30 -8.29
C PHE A 110 -0.47 7.60 -6.88
N SER A 111 -0.28 8.83 -6.42
CA SER A 111 -0.69 9.25 -5.08
C SER A 111 -2.21 9.21 -4.90
N THR A 112 -2.98 9.67 -5.90
CA THR A 112 -4.45 9.61 -5.84
C THR A 112 -4.94 8.17 -5.78
N LEU A 113 -4.43 7.27 -6.63
CA LEU A 113 -4.79 5.85 -6.60
C LEU A 113 -4.38 5.18 -5.29
N PHE A 114 -3.18 5.52 -4.78
CA PHE A 114 -2.69 5.04 -3.49
C PHE A 114 -3.57 5.48 -2.32
N LEU A 115 -3.99 6.75 -2.27
CA LEU A 115 -4.87 7.26 -1.22
C LEU A 115 -6.26 6.61 -1.27
N VAL A 116 -6.82 6.45 -2.48
CA VAL A 116 -8.10 5.75 -2.66
C VAL A 116 -7.98 4.30 -2.21
N ALA A 117 -6.94 3.58 -2.63
CA ALA A 117 -6.71 2.20 -2.23
C ALA A 117 -6.49 2.06 -0.71
N THR A 118 -5.78 3.01 -0.10
CA THR A 118 -5.58 3.09 1.35
C THR A 118 -6.91 3.29 2.07
N LEU A 119 -7.74 4.23 1.61
CA LEU A 119 -9.07 4.51 2.16
C LEU A 119 -9.99 3.28 2.09
N VAL A 120 -9.97 2.56 0.97
CA VAL A 120 -10.75 1.33 0.78
C VAL A 120 -10.24 0.18 1.65
N SER A 121 -8.93 0.10 1.89
CA SER A 121 -8.34 -0.94 2.74
C SER A 121 -8.53 -0.70 4.24
N LEU A 122 -8.68 0.56 4.67
CA LEU A 122 -8.88 0.94 6.07
C LEU A 122 -10.01 0.17 6.78
N PRO A 123 -11.26 0.09 6.26
CA PRO A 123 -12.32 -0.68 6.91
C PRO A 123 -11.97 -2.17 7.04
N THR A 124 -11.28 -2.75 6.05
CA THR A 124 -10.89 -4.15 6.10
C THR A 124 -9.88 -4.45 7.21
N VAL A 125 -8.94 -3.52 7.46
CA VAL A 125 -7.96 -3.62 8.55
C VAL A 125 -8.66 -3.49 9.90
N LEU A 126 -9.52 -2.48 10.06
CA LEU A 126 -10.25 -2.22 11.30
C LEU A 126 -11.16 -3.39 11.70
N MET A 127 -11.78 -4.07 10.71
CA MET A 127 -12.66 -5.21 10.96
C MET A 127 -11.92 -6.52 11.28
N ARG A 128 -10.76 -6.79 10.65
CA ARG A 128 -10.12 -8.12 10.71
C ARG A 128 -8.99 -8.27 11.72
N ARG A 129 -8.48 -7.20 12.36
CA ARG A 129 -7.28 -7.23 13.25
C ARG A 129 -6.15 -8.08 12.63
N THR A 130 -5.53 -7.50 11.62
CA THR A 130 -4.62 -8.19 10.69
C THR A 130 -3.29 -8.61 11.32
N ALA A 131 -2.64 -9.66 10.79
CA ALA A 131 -1.28 -10.05 11.22
C ALA A 131 -0.25 -8.93 10.99
N LEU A 132 -0.48 -8.07 9.99
CA LEU A 132 0.35 -6.91 9.72
C LEU A 132 0.28 -5.90 10.88
N GLU A 133 -0.92 -5.59 11.37
CA GLU A 133 -1.12 -4.70 12.53
C GLU A 133 -0.33 -5.20 13.76
N GLU A 134 -0.38 -6.50 14.04
CA GLU A 134 0.32 -7.10 15.18
C GLU A 134 1.85 -7.05 15.02
N ARG A 135 2.37 -7.13 13.78
CA ARG A 135 3.81 -6.93 13.53
C ARG A 135 4.21 -5.48 13.76
N LEU A 136 3.39 -4.53 13.30
CA LEU A 136 3.64 -3.10 13.48
C LEU A 136 3.57 -2.67 14.94
N ARG A 137 2.75 -3.33 15.77
CA ARG A 137 2.70 -3.08 17.22
C ARG A 137 4.00 -3.37 17.96
N ARG A 138 4.94 -4.10 17.35
CA ARG A 138 6.28 -4.30 17.92
C ARG A 138 7.17 -3.08 17.78
N LEU A 139 6.80 -2.12 16.92
CA LEU A 139 7.50 -0.86 16.76
C LEU A 139 6.99 0.16 17.78
N PRO A 140 7.83 1.09 18.24
CA PRO A 140 7.40 2.16 19.14
C PRO A 140 6.34 3.05 18.44
N ASP A 141 5.29 3.40 19.16
CA ASP A 141 4.14 4.15 18.63
C ASP A 141 4.51 5.49 17.99
N ALA A 142 5.55 6.16 18.50
CA ALA A 142 6.06 7.39 17.91
C ALA A 142 6.59 7.18 16.48
N VAL A 143 7.24 6.05 16.21
CA VAL A 143 7.79 5.74 14.89
C VAL A 143 6.68 5.35 13.91
N THR A 144 5.70 4.56 14.36
CA THR A 144 4.55 4.21 13.50
C THR A 144 3.72 5.45 13.15
N LEU A 145 3.48 6.34 14.11
CA LEU A 145 2.79 7.60 13.87
C LEU A 145 3.58 8.53 12.94
N LEU A 146 4.89 8.68 13.15
CA LEU A 146 5.74 9.52 12.30
C LEU A 146 5.77 9.00 10.85
N LEU A 147 5.93 7.68 10.67
CA LEU A 147 5.90 7.07 9.34
C LEU A 147 4.54 7.23 8.67
N LEU A 148 3.44 7.02 9.39
CA LEU A 148 2.09 7.20 8.87
C LEU A 148 1.88 8.64 8.41
N LEU A 149 2.22 9.62 9.26
CA LEU A 149 2.10 11.03 8.93
C LEU A 149 2.99 11.41 7.74
N ALA A 150 4.23 10.94 7.69
CA ALA A 150 5.14 11.21 6.59
C ALA A 150 4.57 10.69 5.25
N VAL A 151 4.09 9.45 5.23
CA VAL A 151 3.51 8.83 4.01
C VAL A 151 2.24 9.55 3.59
N LEU A 152 1.31 9.80 4.50
CA LEU A 152 0.05 10.48 4.18
C LEU A 152 0.28 11.94 3.76
N LEU A 153 1.16 12.67 4.43
CA LEU A 153 1.46 14.05 4.10
C LEU A 153 2.13 14.17 2.74
N ALA A 154 3.09 13.29 2.44
CA ALA A 154 3.70 13.24 1.10
C ALA A 154 2.67 12.90 0.02
N ALA A 155 1.78 11.93 0.28
CA ALA A 155 0.74 11.54 -0.66
C ALA A 155 -0.28 12.68 -0.88
N VAL A 156 -0.81 13.26 0.20
CA VAL A 156 -1.78 14.37 0.10
C VAL A 156 -1.15 15.61 -0.53
N ALA A 157 0.10 15.95 -0.20
CA ALA A 157 0.80 17.07 -0.82
C ALA A 157 0.97 16.88 -2.33
N THR A 158 1.41 15.69 -2.77
CA THR A 158 1.56 15.40 -4.20
C THR A 158 0.23 15.36 -4.94
N MET A 159 -0.83 14.79 -4.33
CA MET A 159 -2.19 14.80 -4.86
C MET A 159 -2.75 16.23 -4.99
N THR A 160 -2.62 17.04 -3.95
CA THR A 160 -3.14 18.42 -3.94
C THR A 160 -2.43 19.28 -4.97
N LEU A 161 -1.09 19.19 -5.06
CA LEU A 161 -0.35 19.90 -6.10
C LEU A 161 -0.72 19.43 -7.52
N TYR A 162 -0.99 18.13 -7.70
CA TYR A 162 -1.51 17.59 -8.95
C TYR A 162 -2.89 18.18 -9.29
N LEU A 163 -3.85 18.13 -8.35
CA LEU A 163 -5.20 18.68 -8.56
C LEU A 163 -5.23 20.20 -8.75
N LEU A 164 -4.30 20.95 -8.15
CA LEU A 164 -4.22 22.39 -8.31
C LEU A 164 -3.54 22.81 -9.62
N ARG A 165 -2.66 21.96 -10.18
CA ARG A 165 -2.02 22.21 -11.48
C ARG A 165 -2.77 21.61 -12.67
N ALA A 166 -3.54 20.55 -12.47
CA ALA A 166 -4.40 19.95 -13.50
C ALA A 166 -5.38 20.94 -14.17
N PRO A 167 -6.03 21.91 -13.47
CA PRO A 167 -6.92 22.89 -14.12
C PRO A 167 -6.18 23.91 -15.00
N ALA A 168 -4.84 23.92 -15.05
CA ALA A 168 -4.09 24.83 -15.93
C ALA A 168 -4.00 24.33 -17.39
N PHE A 169 -4.52 23.13 -17.70
CA PHE A 169 -4.44 22.50 -19.02
C PHE A 169 -5.81 22.10 -19.62
N LEU A 170 -6.92 22.45 -18.98
CA LEU A 170 -8.27 22.33 -19.55
C LEU A 170 -8.68 23.63 -20.27
#